data_AF-A0A4U5WN29-F1
#
_entry.id   AF-A0A4U5WN29-F1
#
_cell.length_a   1.000
_cell.length_b   1.000
_cell.length_c   1.000
_cell.angle_alpha   90.00
_cell.angle_beta   90.00
_cell.angle_gamma   90.00
#
_symmetry.space_group_name_H-M   'P 1'
#
loop_
_entity.id
_entity.type
_entity.pdbx_description
1 polymer ?
#
loop_
_entity_poly.entity_id
_entity_poly.type
_entity_poly.pdbx_seq_one_letter_code
_entity_poly.pdbx_strand_id
1 'polypeptide(L)'
;MTVFVMAQREETTVLGNVVGLYVKLEIDRGDSGRPTTYFLSRLKGELRWVIDAKFGPDGYPHYVHGFGERLSSARMVIKPVSAILDALALARGLAEEIGEEIPLVLGPRRSVTGPA
;
A
#
# COMPACT_ATOMS: atom_id res chain seq x y z
N MET A 1 10.90 6.93 8.83
CA MET A 1 9.90 6.20 8.02
C MET A 1 10.12 6.55 6.58
N THR A 2 10.33 5.56 5.73
CA THR A 2 10.69 5.74 4.32
C THR A 2 9.72 4.94 3.46
N VAL A 3 9.08 5.59 2.49
CA VAL A 3 8.26 4.91 1.48
C VAL A 3 9.19 4.43 0.37
N PHE A 4 9.42 3.12 0.31
CA PHE A 4 10.36 2.53 -0.64
C PHE A 4 9.73 2.42 -2.03
N VAL A 5 8.49 1.94 -2.11
CA VAL A 5 7.73 1.81 -3.36
C VAL A 5 6.28 2.25 -3.12
N MET A 6 5.72 2.98 -4.08
CA MET A 6 4.28 3.20 -4.20
C MET A 6 3.93 3.18 -5.69
N ALA A 7 3.00 2.28 -6.08
CA ALA A 7 2.62 2.07 -7.47
C ALA A 7 1.16 1.64 -7.58
N GLN A 8 0.56 1.84 -8.76
CA GLN A 8 -0.68 1.15 -9.10
C GLN A 8 -0.37 -0.32 -9.36
N ARG A 9 -1.21 -1.21 -8.84
CA ARG A 9 -1.07 -2.66 -9.00
C ARG A 9 -2.42 -3.27 -9.35
N GLU A 10 -2.37 -4.27 -10.21
CA GLU A 10 -3.52 -5.09 -10.60
C GLU A 10 -3.13 -6.55 -10.41
N GLU A 11 -4.01 -7.34 -9.82
CA GLU A 11 -3.75 -8.74 -9.52
C GLU A 11 -5.04 -9.56 -9.62
N THR A 12 -4.92 -10.80 -10.10
CA THR A 12 -6.03 -11.75 -10.12
C THR A 12 -6.03 -12.52 -8.81
N THR A 13 -7.09 -12.37 -8.02
CA THR A 13 -7.31 -13.08 -6.76
C THR A 13 -8.37 -14.16 -6.94
N VAL A 14 -8.56 -15.00 -5.91
CA VAL A 14 -9.66 -15.98 -5.87
C VAL A 14 -11.05 -15.33 -5.92
N LEU A 15 -11.17 -14.04 -5.60
CA LEU A 15 -12.42 -13.26 -5.67
C LEU A 15 -12.57 -12.47 -6.97
N GLY A 16 -11.61 -12.59 -7.89
CA GLY A 16 -11.56 -11.84 -9.14
C GLY A 16 -10.42 -10.84 -9.20
N ASN A 17 -10.44 -10.01 -10.23
CA ASN A 17 -9.39 -9.02 -10.48
C ASN A 17 -9.55 -7.83 -9.53
N VAL A 18 -8.47 -7.50 -8.82
CA VAL A 18 -8.40 -6.34 -7.94
C VAL A 18 -7.38 -5.35 -8.49
N VAL A 19 -7.71 -4.06 -8.38
CA VAL A 19 -6.85 -2.97 -8.81
C VAL A 19 -6.79 -1.90 -7.73
N GLY A 20 -5.61 -1.34 -7.48
CA GLY A 20 -5.42 -0.38 -6.40
C GLY A 20 -4.02 0.18 -6.33
N LEU A 21 -3.73 0.84 -5.22
CA LEU A 21 -2.39 1.27 -4.85
C LEU A 21 -1.73 0.22 -3.96
N TYR A 22 -0.46 -0.07 -4.26
CA TYR A 22 0.41 -0.91 -3.46
C TYR A 22 1.56 -0.05 -2.92
N VAL A 23 1.89 -0.24 -1.63
CA VAL A 23 2.97 0.47 -0.95
C VAL A 23 3.86 -0.52 -0.21
N LYS A 24 5.17 -0.38 -0.39
CA LYS A 24 6.18 -0.95 0.52
C LYS A 24 6.72 0.17 1.40
N LEU A 25 6.47 0.06 2.70
CA LEU A 25 6.86 1.02 3.72
C LEU A 25 7.92 0.41 4.65
N GLU A 26 9.01 1.11 4.88
CA GLU A 26 10.06 0.71 5.81
C GLU A 26 10.14 1.70 6.97
N ILE A 27 10.07 1.18 8.19
CA ILE A 27 10.16 1.97 9.41
C ILE A 27 11.41 1.54 10.16
N ASP A 28 12.44 2.35 10.05
CA ASP A 28 13.64 2.28 10.88
C ASP A 28 13.39 2.94 12.24
N ARG A 29 13.82 2.27 13.32
CA ARG A 29 13.74 2.74 14.70
C ARG A 29 15.08 3.22 15.25
N GLY A 30 16.17 3.16 14.48
CA GLY A 30 17.48 3.68 14.84
C GLY A 30 18.39 2.70 15.61
N ASP A 31 17.87 1.56 16.08
CA ASP A 31 18.66 0.56 16.81
C ASP A 31 19.31 -0.45 15.87
N SER A 32 20.39 -0.09 15.14
CA SER A 32 21.35 -0.95 14.39
C SER A 32 20.87 -2.17 13.56
N GLY A 33 19.57 -2.42 13.50
CA GLY A 33 18.91 -3.57 12.88
C GLY A 33 18.20 -3.16 11.61
N ARG A 34 17.68 -4.16 10.89
CA ARG A 34 16.94 -3.90 9.65
C ARG A 34 15.61 -3.19 9.97
N PRO A 35 15.09 -2.37 9.04
CA PRO A 35 13.80 -1.72 9.25
C PRO A 35 12.67 -2.74 9.32
N THR A 36 11.63 -2.43 10.09
CA THR A 36 10.37 -3.17 10.00
C THR A 36 9.72 -2.84 8.66
N THR A 37 9.34 -3.85 7.89
CA THR A 37 8.73 -3.67 6.56
C THR A 37 7.24 -3.93 6.61
N TYR A 38 6.47 -3.05 5.99
CA TYR A 38 5.03 -3.16 5.82
C TYR A 38 4.67 -3.14 4.34
N PHE A 39 3.72 -3.99 3.98
CA PHE A 39 3.09 -4.01 2.67
C PHE A 39 1.65 -3.58 2.84
N LEU A 40 1.27 -2.53 2.13
CA LEU A 40 -0.02 -1.88 2.27
C LEU A 40 -0.73 -1.84 0.93
N SER A 41 -2.05 -1.92 0.97
CA SER A 41 -2.89 -1.69 -0.19
C SER A 41 -4.07 -0.79 0.12
N ARG A 42 -4.55 -0.10 -0.90
CA ARG A 42 -5.87 0.50 -0.95
C ARG A 42 -6.44 0.25 -2.34
N LEU A 43 -7.53 -0.50 -2.42
CA LEU A 43 -8.16 -0.87 -3.68
C LEU A 43 -9.03 0.28 -4.20
N LYS A 44 -9.25 0.30 -5.52
CA LYS A 44 -10.13 1.26 -6.16
C LYS A 44 -11.52 1.21 -5.48
N GLY A 45 -12.02 2.37 -5.08
CA GLY A 45 -13.27 2.51 -4.33
C GLY A 45 -13.16 2.34 -2.82
N GLU A 46 -12.01 1.92 -2.27
CA GLU A 46 -11.83 1.81 -0.81
C GLU A 46 -11.56 3.17 -0.15
N LEU A 47 -12.08 3.33 1.07
CA LEU A 47 -11.88 4.51 1.92
C LEU A 47 -10.62 4.46 2.77
N ARG A 48 -9.99 3.30 2.92
CA ARG A 48 -8.96 3.11 3.93
C ARG A 48 -7.83 2.22 3.42
N TRP A 49 -6.62 2.50 3.89
CA TRP A 49 -5.46 1.65 3.67
C TRP A 49 -5.49 0.43 4.59
N VAL A 50 -5.19 -0.72 4.00
CA VAL A 50 -5.06 -2.01 4.67
C VAL A 50 -3.58 -2.41 4.72
N ILE A 51 -3.17 -3.02 5.81
CA ILE A 51 -1.87 -3.66 5.94
C ILE A 51 -2.02 -5.12 5.50
N ASP A 52 -1.48 -5.44 4.33
CA ASP A 52 -1.52 -6.79 3.78
C ASP A 52 -0.47 -7.68 4.48
N ALA A 53 0.74 -7.16 4.73
CA ALA A 53 1.79 -7.92 5.40
C ALA A 53 2.72 -7.05 6.27
N LYS A 54 3.31 -7.69 7.28
CA LYS A 54 4.32 -7.08 8.15
C LYS A 54 5.46 -8.05 8.41
N PHE A 55 6.69 -7.56 8.24
CA PHE A 55 7.93 -8.28 8.54
C PHE A 55 8.72 -7.54 9.62
N GLY A 56 9.17 -8.28 10.62
CA GLY A 56 9.99 -7.76 11.70
C GLY A 56 11.41 -7.36 11.24
N PRO A 57 12.20 -6.71 12.11
CA PRO A 57 13.61 -6.40 11.87
C PRO A 57 14.50 -7.62 11.59
N ASP A 58 14.06 -8.79 12.05
CA ASP A 58 14.69 -10.09 11.81
C ASP A 58 14.34 -10.68 10.43
N GLY A 59 13.43 -10.05 9.69
CA GLY A 59 12.92 -10.52 8.42
C GLY A 59 11.82 -11.58 8.54
N TYR A 60 11.39 -11.94 9.76
CA TYR A 60 10.31 -12.91 9.94
C TYR A 60 8.94 -12.25 9.78
N PRO A 61 7.99 -12.92 9.10
CA PRO A 61 6.63 -12.42 8.95
C PRO A 61 5.87 -12.49 10.27
N HIS A 62 5.24 -11.39 10.65
CA HIS A 62 4.23 -11.39 11.73
C HIS A 62 2.86 -11.81 11.19
N TYR A 63 2.56 -11.44 9.95
CA TYR A 63 1.40 -11.86 9.17
C TYR A 63 1.62 -11.51 7.69
N VAL A 64 1.03 -12.30 6.79
CA VAL A 64 1.14 -12.12 5.35
C VAL A 64 -0.19 -12.48 4.70
N HIS A 65 -0.78 -11.50 4.03
CA HIS A 65 -1.90 -11.65 3.11
C HIS A 65 -1.49 -11.14 1.73
N GLY A 66 -2.15 -11.66 0.69
CA GLY A 66 -1.94 -11.20 -0.68
C GLY A 66 -2.42 -9.76 -0.87
N PHE A 67 -1.90 -9.10 -1.91
CA PHE A 67 -2.38 -7.78 -2.30
C PHE A 67 -3.89 -7.84 -2.59
N GLY A 68 -4.65 -6.97 -1.94
CA GLY A 68 -6.09 -6.88 -2.14
C GLY A 68 -6.90 -8.07 -1.59
N GLU A 69 -6.27 -8.97 -0.83
CA GLU A 69 -7.00 -10.02 -0.14
C GLU A 69 -7.86 -9.40 0.99
N ARG A 70 -9.17 -9.66 0.97
CA ARG A 70 -10.15 -9.12 1.93
C ARG A 70 -10.95 -10.21 2.64
N LEU A 71 -10.39 -11.43 2.71
CA LEU A 71 -11.04 -12.61 3.29
C LEU A 71 -10.94 -12.66 4.82
N SER A 72 -9.99 -11.95 5.41
CA SER A 72 -9.74 -11.91 6.86
C SER A 72 -10.01 -10.52 7.44
N SER A 73 -10.04 -10.40 8.78
CA SER A 73 -10.16 -9.11 9.44
C SER A 73 -9.02 -8.18 9.03
N ALA A 74 -9.34 -7.16 8.24
CA ALA A 74 -8.37 -6.21 7.71
C ALA A 74 -7.71 -5.40 8.84
N ARG A 75 -6.38 -5.29 8.79
CA ARG A 75 -5.61 -4.43 9.68
C ARG A 75 -5.47 -3.05 9.06
N MET A 76 -6.00 -2.03 9.73
CA MET A 76 -6.04 -0.68 9.17
C MET A 76 -4.79 0.12 9.50
N VAL A 77 -4.36 0.94 8.55
CA VAL A 77 -3.31 1.94 8.78
C VAL A 77 -3.88 3.11 9.59
N ILE A 78 -3.13 3.59 10.58
CA ILE A 78 -3.55 4.72 11.41
C ILE A 78 -3.67 6.02 10.60
N LYS A 79 -4.61 6.89 10.99
CA LYS A 79 -4.98 8.10 10.22
C LYS A 79 -3.78 8.98 9.81
N PRO A 80 -2.80 9.28 10.69
CA PRO A 80 -1.68 10.14 10.30
C PRO A 80 -0.82 9.53 9.17
N VAL A 81 -0.61 8.22 9.18
CA VAL A 81 0.15 7.55 8.12
C VAL A 81 -0.68 7.47 6.85
N SER A 82 -1.98 7.18 6.96
CA SER A 82 -2.90 7.22 5.81
C SER A 82 -2.89 8.57 5.10
N ALA A 83 -2.95 9.68 5.83
CA ALA A 83 -2.89 11.03 5.25
C ALA A 83 -1.57 11.30 4.49
N ILE A 84 -0.44 10.81 5.01
CA ILE A 84 0.85 10.91 4.32
C ILE A 84 0.85 10.11 3.02
N LEU A 85 0.31 8.89 3.04
CA LEU A 85 0.21 8.04 1.85
C LEU A 85 -0.75 8.62 0.81
N ASP A 86 -1.88 9.19 1.24
CA ASP A 86 -2.85 9.87 0.38
C ASP A 86 -2.19 11.05 -0.35
N ALA A 87 -1.48 11.92 0.39
CA ALA A 87 -0.76 13.05 -0.18
C ALA A 87 0.33 12.60 -1.18
N LEU A 88 1.06 11.52 -0.87
CA LEU A 88 2.07 10.95 -1.77
C LEU A 88 1.46 10.37 -3.05
N ALA A 89 0.31 9.70 -2.95
CA ALA A 89 -0.37 9.13 -4.11
C ALA A 89 -0.84 10.22 -5.08
N LEU A 90 -1.41 11.30 -4.55
CA LEU A 90 -1.80 12.49 -5.32
C LEU A 90 -0.58 13.16 -5.96
N ALA A 91 0.47 13.43 -5.18
CA ALA A 91 1.69 14.09 -5.67
C ALA A 91 2.39 13.30 -6.78
N ARG A 92 2.28 11.97 -6.78
CA ARG A 92 2.84 11.09 -7.82
C ARG A 92 1.90 10.87 -9.02
N GLY A 93 0.69 11.42 -8.98
CA GLY A 93 -0.35 11.20 -10.01
C GLY A 93 -0.84 9.75 -10.08
N LEU A 94 -0.69 9.00 -8.98
CA LEU A 94 -1.16 7.60 -8.89
C LEU A 94 -2.66 7.54 -8.53
N ALA A 95 -3.16 8.59 -7.87
CA ALA A 95 -4.57 8.80 -7.57
C ALA A 95 -5.03 10.14 -8.17
N GLU A 96 -6.27 10.15 -8.65
CA GLU A 96 -7.01 11.38 -8.97
C GLU A 96 -7.69 11.92 -7.70
N GLU A 97 -8.32 11.03 -6.93
CA GLU A 97 -8.99 11.35 -5.68
C GLU A 97 -8.66 10.28 -4.64
N ILE A 98 -8.36 10.72 -3.42
CA ILE A 98 -8.08 9.86 -2.27
C ILE A 98 -8.11 10.71 -1.00
N GLY A 99 -8.67 10.18 0.09
CA GLY A 99 -8.70 10.88 1.37
C GLY A 99 -9.39 10.07 2.47
N GLU A 100 -9.59 10.70 3.63
CA GLU A 100 -10.19 10.03 4.80
C GLU A 100 -11.63 9.56 4.52
N GLU A 101 -12.41 10.39 3.86
CA GLU A 101 -13.82 10.14 3.50
C GLU A 101 -14.02 10.15 1.97
N ILE A 102 -12.91 10.09 1.22
CA ILE A 102 -12.91 10.11 -0.25
C ILE A 102 -12.43 8.75 -0.74
N PRO A 103 -13.24 7.98 -1.49
CA PRO A 103 -12.82 6.71 -2.07
C PRO A 103 -11.61 6.87 -2.98
N LEU A 104 -10.79 5.82 -3.09
CA LEU A 104 -9.68 5.84 -4.06
C LEU A 104 -10.23 5.84 -5.50
N VAL A 105 -9.93 6.91 -6.22
CA VAL A 105 -10.00 7.01 -7.69
C VAL A 105 -8.56 7.00 -8.22
N LEU A 106 -8.24 6.00 -9.04
CA LEU A 106 -6.90 5.84 -9.61
C LEU A 106 -6.67 6.88 -10.70
N GLY A 107 -5.47 7.45 -10.71
CA GLY A 107 -5.03 8.30 -11.81
C GLY A 107 -4.74 7.51 -13.09
N PRO A 108 -4.50 8.20 -14.21
CA PRO A 108 -4.18 7.54 -15.48
C PRO A 108 -2.93 6.68 -15.32
N ARG A 109 -3.01 5.42 -15.79
CA ARG A 109 -1.86 4.51 -15.82
C ARG A 109 -0.75 5.17 -16.64
N ARG A 110 0.32 5.60 -15.98
CA ARG A 110 1.55 5.95 -16.67
C ARG A 110 2.18 4.64 -17.13
N SER A 111 2.15 4.40 -18.44
CA SER A 111 2.89 3.31 -19.06
C SER A 111 4.35 3.43 -18.64
N VAL A 112 4.82 2.55 -17.77
CA VAL A 112 6.24 2.40 -17.51
C VAL A 112 6.81 1.65 -18.70
N THR A 113 7.08 2.35 -19.80
CA THR A 113 8.08 1.89 -20.77
C THR A 113 9.44 2.02 -20.08
N GLY A 114 9.79 1.03 -19.27
CA GLY A 114 11.17 0.77 -18.85
C GLY A 114 11.88 -0.05 -19.94
N PRO A 115 13.19 0.15 -20.16
CA PRO A 115 13.94 -0.64 -21.12
C PRO A 115 14.05 -2.10 -20.67
N ALA A 116 14.07 -3.00 -21.65
CA ALA A 116 14.28 -4.43 -21.50
C ALA A 116 15.65 -4.77 -20.88
#